data_AF-A0A6G2VJX9-F1
#
_entry.id   AF-A0A6G2VJX9-F1
#
_cell.length_a   1.000
_cell.length_b   1.000
_cell.length_c   1.000
_cell.angle_alpha   90.00
_cell.angle_beta   90.00
_cell.angle_gamma   90.00
#
_symmetry.space_group_name_H-M   'P 1'
#
loop_
_entity.id
_entity.type
_entity.pdbx_description
1 polymer ?
#
loop_
_entity_poly.entity_id
_entity_poly.type
_entity_poly.pdbx_seq_one_letter_code
_entity_poly.pdbx_strand_id
1 'polypeptide(L)'
;LPVFNSHAIESRLHHIPGLSEHYLYFNDDVFINRPVGAERFFHGSGIARIPLSPLKLGVGAPHPLEPAPNSAGKNTREVIRRFHGRFITHKSLHTPHPQLLSVMREMEDLGIEELERTSYSRFRSTSDVAPASTLHHHWAIATGRAVPADYSFRYVQLGTPDMRRRLARLAAGEDVDFFCLNDVDTDPKDRAPAQAAIHAFLERRFPFPSRFERVPRTTAHPAEPREVSHRPAARRVGRRPGRQARLAAPQEARRVD
;
A
#
# COMPACT_ATOMS: atom_id res chain seq x y z
N LEU A 1 -14.99 -6.83 0.91
CA LEU A 1 -14.63 -6.16 -0.37
C LEU A 1 -15.71 -5.14 -0.74
N PRO A 2 -15.36 -4.01 -1.38
CA PRO A 2 -14.02 -3.62 -1.89
C PRO A 2 -13.14 -2.87 -0.86
N VAL A 3 -11.80 -2.98 -0.98
CA VAL A 3 -10.75 -2.30 -0.18
C VAL A 3 -9.94 -1.38 -1.09
N PHE A 4 -9.66 -0.15 -0.63
CA PHE A 4 -8.98 0.93 -1.38
C PHE A 4 -7.75 1.47 -0.63
N ASN A 5 -7.20 0.67 0.28
CA ASN A 5 -6.03 1.02 1.07
C ASN A 5 -4.87 0.12 0.67
N SER A 6 -3.80 0.69 0.09
CA SER A 6 -2.63 -0.12 -0.30
C SER A 6 -1.99 -0.78 0.92
N HIS A 7 -1.98 -0.14 2.10
CA HIS A 7 -1.41 -0.75 3.30
C HIS A 7 -2.18 -2.01 3.71
N ALA A 8 -3.52 -2.00 3.59
CA ALA A 8 -4.34 -3.17 3.86
C ALA A 8 -4.04 -4.30 2.85
N ILE A 9 -3.88 -3.96 1.56
CA ILE A 9 -3.54 -4.93 0.51
C ILE A 9 -2.13 -5.50 0.74
N GLU A 10 -1.16 -4.64 1.03
CA GLU A 10 0.23 -4.98 1.33
C GLU A 10 0.34 -5.95 2.52
N SER A 11 -0.51 -5.78 3.54
CA SER A 11 -0.55 -6.67 4.72
C SER A 11 -0.95 -8.12 4.40
N ARG A 12 -1.42 -8.40 3.18
CA ARG A 12 -1.92 -9.73 2.78
C ARG A 12 -1.13 -10.37 1.65
N LEU A 13 -0.05 -9.75 1.16
CA LEU A 13 0.72 -10.27 0.02
C LEU A 13 1.29 -11.67 0.28
N HIS A 14 1.73 -11.95 1.52
CA HIS A 14 2.31 -13.25 1.90
C HIS A 14 1.32 -14.42 1.92
N HIS A 15 0.02 -14.15 1.71
CA HIS A 15 -1.00 -15.18 1.52
C HIS A 15 -1.15 -15.65 0.08
N ILE A 16 -0.46 -15.02 -0.89
CA ILE A 16 -0.50 -15.44 -2.29
C ILE A 16 0.06 -16.87 -2.40
N PRO A 17 -0.74 -17.86 -2.88
CA PRO A 17 -0.26 -19.23 -3.01
C PRO A 17 0.92 -19.32 -3.97
N GLY A 18 1.98 -20.02 -3.57
CA GLY A 18 3.18 -20.20 -4.38
C GLY A 18 4.12 -18.98 -4.42
N LEU A 19 3.89 -17.95 -3.59
CA LEU A 19 4.83 -16.85 -3.45
C LEU A 19 6.17 -17.36 -2.89
N SER A 20 7.27 -16.98 -3.53
CA SER A 20 8.63 -17.35 -3.13
C SER A 20 9.01 -16.75 -1.77
N GLU A 21 9.91 -17.40 -1.03
CA GLU A 21 10.49 -16.83 0.19
C GLU A 21 11.09 -15.45 -0.09
N HIS A 22 11.84 -15.32 -1.18
CA HIS A 22 12.35 -14.04 -1.68
C HIS A 22 11.47 -13.57 -2.83
N TYR A 23 10.79 -12.44 -2.64
CA TYR A 23 9.96 -11.83 -3.67
C TYR A 23 10.14 -10.31 -3.73
N LEU A 24 9.74 -9.71 -4.85
CA LEU A 24 9.76 -8.26 -5.02
C LEU A 24 8.32 -7.75 -5.04
N TYR A 25 8.07 -6.74 -4.22
CA TYR A 25 6.84 -5.95 -4.29
C TYR A 25 7.10 -4.66 -5.07
N PHE A 26 6.26 -4.40 -6.06
CA PHE A 26 6.23 -3.17 -6.84
C PHE A 26 4.90 -2.47 -6.56
N ASN A 27 4.97 -1.21 -6.14
CA ASN A 27 3.81 -0.34 -6.21
C ASN A 27 3.54 0.08 -7.67
N ASP A 28 2.37 0.63 -7.95
CA ASP A 28 1.84 0.94 -9.30
C ASP A 28 2.62 2.00 -10.10
N ASP A 29 3.48 2.77 -9.44
CA ASP A 29 4.23 3.89 -9.99
C ASP A 29 5.75 3.67 -10.05
N VAL A 30 6.23 2.45 -9.81
CA VAL A 30 7.65 2.09 -9.77
C VAL A 30 8.07 1.27 -10.99
N PHE A 31 9.16 1.67 -11.64
CA PHE A 31 9.65 1.08 -12.87
C PHE A 31 11.13 0.69 -12.78
N ILE A 32 11.48 -0.39 -13.49
CA ILE A 32 12.87 -0.80 -13.75
C ILE A 32 13.39 0.00 -14.94
N ASN A 33 14.51 0.71 -14.76
CA ASN A 33 15.10 1.54 -15.81
C ASN A 33 16.26 0.88 -16.54
N ARG A 34 16.83 -0.20 -16.03
CA ARG A 34 17.93 -0.92 -16.70
C ARG A 34 17.89 -2.39 -16.29
N PRO A 35 18.52 -3.31 -17.05
CA PRO A 35 18.64 -4.69 -16.62
C PRO A 35 19.26 -4.79 -15.21
N VAL A 36 18.55 -5.45 -14.30
CA VAL A 36 18.99 -5.72 -12.93
C VAL A 36 18.77 -7.20 -12.61
N GLY A 37 19.77 -7.83 -12.00
CA GLY A 37 19.67 -9.21 -11.52
C GLY A 37 19.15 -9.30 -10.08
N ALA A 38 18.85 -10.53 -9.63
CA ALA A 38 18.34 -10.79 -8.29
C ALA A 38 19.33 -10.36 -7.19
N GLU A 39 20.63 -10.38 -7.49
CA GLU A 39 21.71 -9.93 -6.61
C GLU A 39 21.62 -8.45 -6.25
N ARG A 40 20.87 -7.65 -7.02
CA ARG A 40 20.59 -6.25 -6.66
C ARG A 40 19.74 -6.16 -5.38
N PHE A 41 18.90 -7.16 -5.15
CA PHE A 41 17.86 -7.20 -4.12
C PHE A 41 18.20 -8.13 -2.96
N PHE A 42 18.96 -9.20 -3.23
CA PHE A 42 19.31 -10.23 -2.25
C PHE A 42 20.77 -10.62 -2.39
N HIS A 43 21.49 -10.78 -1.28
CA HIS A 43 22.79 -11.43 -1.31
C HIS A 43 22.63 -12.94 -1.58
N GLY A 44 23.70 -13.60 -2.04
CA GLY A 44 23.70 -15.06 -2.23
C GLY A 44 23.41 -15.86 -0.95
N SER A 45 23.55 -15.23 0.23
CA SER A 45 23.15 -15.78 1.53
C SER A 45 21.64 -15.69 1.83
N GLY A 46 20.86 -15.04 0.96
CA GLY A 46 19.43 -14.77 1.18
C GLY A 46 19.14 -13.50 1.99
N ILE A 47 20.17 -12.75 2.42
CA ILE A 47 19.99 -11.46 3.12
C ILE A 47 19.43 -10.42 2.14
N ALA A 48 18.30 -9.80 2.48
CA ALA A 48 17.68 -8.76 1.66
C ALA A 48 18.45 -7.43 1.73
N ARG A 49 18.44 -6.69 0.62
CA ARG A 49 19.12 -5.41 0.45
C ARG A 49 18.10 -4.27 0.44
N ILE A 50 18.00 -3.55 1.55
CA ILE A 50 16.92 -2.58 1.78
C ILE A 50 17.33 -1.17 1.35
N PRO A 51 16.56 -0.52 0.46
CA PRO A 51 16.83 0.84 0.04
C PRO A 51 16.24 1.84 1.05
N LEU A 52 16.99 2.18 2.09
CA LEU A 52 16.57 3.21 3.05
C LEU A 52 16.65 4.60 2.42
N SER A 53 15.61 5.40 2.63
CA SER A 53 15.55 6.77 2.13
C SER A 53 16.31 7.74 3.03
N PRO A 54 16.99 8.75 2.47
CA PRO A 54 17.54 9.85 3.27
C PRO A 54 16.42 10.67 3.94
N LEU A 55 15.19 10.65 3.40
CA LEU A 55 14.02 11.31 3.99
C LEU A 55 13.56 10.58 5.25
N LYS A 56 13.25 11.36 6.29
CA LYS A 56 12.93 10.84 7.61
C LYS A 56 11.43 10.73 7.88
N LEU A 57 11.10 9.79 8.77
CA LEU A 57 9.84 9.71 9.52
C LEU A 57 9.90 10.83 10.56
N GLY A 58 9.06 11.86 10.44
CA GLY A 58 9.06 12.97 11.39
C GLY A 58 8.96 12.49 12.85
N VAL A 59 9.37 13.35 13.79
CA VAL A 59 9.20 13.08 15.22
C VAL A 59 7.76 13.38 15.67
N GLY A 60 7.40 12.87 16.85
CA GLY A 60 6.06 13.06 17.41
C GLY A 60 5.00 12.10 16.89
N ALA A 61 3.75 12.35 17.30
CA ALA A 61 2.59 11.54 16.98
C ALA A 61 2.18 11.66 15.49
N PRO A 62 1.49 10.65 14.92
CA PRO A 62 0.84 10.75 13.61
C PRO A 62 -0.13 11.94 13.55
N HIS A 63 -0.22 12.59 12.40
CA HIS A 63 -1.10 13.75 12.22
C HIS A 63 -2.02 13.60 11.00
N PRO A 64 -3.29 14.03 11.02
CA PRO A 64 -4.18 13.90 9.85
C PRO A 64 -3.76 14.72 8.62
N LEU A 65 -3.08 15.84 8.82
CA LEU A 65 -2.63 16.74 7.73
C LEU A 65 -1.26 16.38 7.16
N GLU A 66 -0.58 15.36 7.69
CA GLU A 66 0.69 14.93 7.09
C GLU A 66 0.47 13.85 6.03
N PRO A 67 1.41 13.69 5.07
CA PRO A 67 1.33 12.62 4.09
C PRO A 67 1.17 11.27 4.78
N ALA A 68 0.22 10.46 4.32
CA ALA A 68 -0.09 9.17 4.95
C ALA A 68 1.12 8.24 5.19
N PRO A 69 2.15 8.17 4.31
CA PRO A 69 3.35 7.39 4.59
C PRO A 69 4.10 7.84 5.86
N ASN A 70 4.02 9.13 6.24
CA ASN A 70 4.64 9.62 7.48
C ASN A 70 3.90 9.09 8.71
N SER A 71 2.56 9.22 8.73
CA SER A 71 1.72 8.69 9.82
C SER A 71 1.94 7.19 9.99
N ALA A 72 1.91 6.44 8.88
CA ALA A 72 2.10 5.00 8.91
C ALA A 72 3.49 4.58 9.38
N GLY A 73 4.53 5.32 8.98
CA GLY A 73 5.89 5.06 9.45
C GLY A 73 6.11 5.46 10.92
N LYS A 74 5.42 6.47 11.44
CA LYS A 74 5.42 6.79 12.88
C LYS A 74 4.77 5.68 13.71
N ASN A 75 3.64 5.12 13.25
CA ASN A 75 3.04 3.94 13.90
C ASN A 75 3.98 2.73 13.84
N THR A 76 4.59 2.50 12.68
CA THR A 76 5.59 1.45 12.49
C THR A 76 6.77 1.59 13.45
N ARG A 77 7.24 2.82 13.70
CA ARG A 77 8.31 3.08 14.65
C ARG A 77 7.96 2.60 16.06
N GLU A 78 6.71 2.79 16.50
CA GLU A 78 6.28 2.29 17.82
C GLU A 78 6.23 0.76 17.86
N VAL A 79 5.80 0.10 16.78
CA VAL A 79 5.86 -1.36 16.65
C VAL A 79 7.31 -1.86 16.76
N ILE A 80 8.22 -1.29 15.95
CA ILE A 80 9.65 -1.69 15.96
C ILE A 80 10.29 -1.39 17.31
N ARG A 81 9.94 -0.28 17.96
CA ARG A 81 10.42 0.05 19.31
C ARG A 81 9.93 -0.98 20.34
N ARG A 82 8.66 -1.39 20.27
CA ARG A 82 8.06 -2.36 21.19
C ARG A 82 8.69 -3.75 21.05
N PHE A 83 8.88 -4.24 19.83
CA PHE A 83 9.35 -5.61 19.58
C PHE A 83 10.88 -5.75 19.58
N HIS A 84 11.61 -4.69 19.21
CA HIS A 84 13.06 -4.78 19.02
C HIS A 84 13.87 -3.73 19.77
N GLY A 85 13.22 -2.84 20.55
CA GLY A 85 13.91 -1.78 21.29
C GLY A 85 14.60 -0.74 20.39
N ARG A 86 14.28 -0.69 19.09
CA ARG A 86 14.93 0.20 18.12
C ARG A 86 14.06 1.40 17.77
N PHE A 87 14.67 2.59 17.77
CA PHE A 87 14.02 3.81 17.32
C PHE A 87 14.40 4.11 15.87
N ILE A 88 13.50 3.80 14.93
CA ILE A 88 13.74 4.00 13.50
C ILE A 88 13.38 5.42 13.06
N THR A 89 14.15 5.98 12.13
CA THR A 89 13.92 7.33 11.58
C THR A 89 13.87 7.36 10.06
N HIS A 90 14.29 6.28 9.40
CA HIS A 90 14.37 6.21 7.94
C HIS A 90 13.08 5.65 7.35
N LYS A 91 12.65 6.26 6.23
CA LYS A 91 11.68 5.65 5.31
C LYS A 91 12.38 4.67 4.38
N SER A 92 11.60 4.03 3.53
CA SER A 92 12.13 3.32 2.35
C SER A 92 12.12 4.24 1.13
N LEU A 93 13.09 4.08 0.22
CA LEU A 93 13.01 4.70 -1.11
C LEU A 93 11.83 4.14 -1.88
N HIS A 94 11.25 4.95 -2.76
CA HIS A 94 10.10 4.55 -3.58
C HIS A 94 10.56 3.73 -4.80
N THR A 95 11.13 2.58 -4.51
CA THR A 95 11.75 1.61 -5.43
C THR A 95 11.13 0.23 -5.20
N PRO A 96 11.46 -0.80 -6.01
CA PRO A 96 10.98 -2.15 -5.71
C PRO A 96 11.42 -2.57 -4.30
N HIS A 97 10.52 -3.19 -3.58
CA HIS A 97 10.72 -3.60 -2.20
C HIS A 97 11.09 -5.10 -2.18
N PRO A 98 12.34 -5.45 -1.87
CA PRO A 98 12.69 -6.83 -1.61
C PRO A 98 12.02 -7.28 -0.32
N GLN A 99 11.33 -8.40 -0.38
CA GLN A 99 10.56 -8.95 0.72
C GLN A 99 10.99 -10.39 1.00
N LEU A 100 10.86 -10.74 2.27
CA LEU A 100 11.01 -12.08 2.81
C LEU A 100 9.65 -12.53 3.31
N LEU A 101 9.13 -13.62 2.74
CA LEU A 101 7.83 -14.19 3.09
C LEU A 101 7.77 -14.56 4.57
N SER A 102 8.84 -15.16 5.10
CA SER A 102 8.98 -15.53 6.50
C SER A 102 8.82 -14.34 7.46
N VAL A 103 9.32 -13.16 7.08
CA VAL A 103 9.20 -11.95 7.92
C VAL A 103 7.76 -11.47 8.00
N MET A 104 7.01 -11.44 6.90
CA MET A 104 5.59 -11.07 6.93
C MET A 104 4.76 -12.06 7.75
N ARG A 105 5.03 -13.37 7.61
CA ARG A 105 4.37 -14.42 8.40
C ARG A 105 4.64 -14.28 9.89
N GLU A 106 5.91 -14.08 10.26
CA GLU A 106 6.29 -13.88 11.66
C GLU A 106 5.57 -12.67 12.28
N MET A 107 5.50 -11.54 11.57
CA MET A 107 4.78 -10.35 12.05
C MET A 107 3.26 -10.61 12.22
N GLU A 108 2.66 -11.40 11.34
CA GLU A 108 1.24 -11.80 11.45
C GLU A 108 1.02 -12.79 12.60
N ASP A 109 1.86 -13.82 12.73
CA ASP A 109 1.78 -14.86 13.76
C ASP A 109 1.97 -14.30 15.17
N LEU A 110 2.76 -13.22 15.31
CA LEU A 110 2.93 -12.48 16.57
C LEU A 110 1.70 -11.64 16.96
N GLY A 111 0.67 -11.56 16.12
CA GLY A 111 -0.56 -10.84 16.41
C GLY A 111 -0.32 -9.34 16.62
N ILE A 112 0.52 -8.71 15.79
CA ILE A 112 0.76 -7.26 15.87
C ILE A 112 -0.55 -6.52 15.60
N GLU A 113 -1.14 -5.95 16.65
CA GLU A 113 -2.44 -5.29 16.62
C GLU A 113 -2.54 -4.23 15.52
N GLU A 114 -1.50 -3.41 15.33
CA GLU A 114 -1.50 -2.36 14.32
C GLU A 114 -1.49 -2.92 12.89
N LEU A 115 -0.83 -4.06 12.67
CA LEU A 115 -0.83 -4.76 11.38
C LEU A 115 -2.21 -5.38 11.11
N GLU A 116 -2.78 -6.05 12.11
CA GLU A 116 -4.13 -6.63 12.00
C GLU A 116 -5.17 -5.55 11.71
N ARG A 117 -5.18 -4.46 12.48
CA ARG A 117 -6.07 -3.32 12.27
C ARG A 117 -5.93 -2.73 10.86
N THR A 118 -4.69 -2.56 10.39
CA THR A 118 -4.41 -2.07 9.03
C THR A 118 -5.00 -3.01 7.98
N SER A 119 -4.94 -4.32 8.20
CA SER A 119 -5.42 -5.32 7.24
C SER A 119 -6.94 -5.29 6.98
N TYR A 120 -7.73 -4.78 7.94
CA TYR A 120 -9.18 -4.61 7.82
C TYR A 120 -9.58 -3.18 7.41
N SER A 121 -8.61 -2.29 7.20
CA SER A 121 -8.81 -0.88 6.91
C SER A 121 -9.22 -0.67 5.44
N ARG A 122 -10.50 -0.32 5.20
CA ARG A 122 -11.05 -0.16 3.84
C ARG A 122 -10.44 1.03 3.09
N PHE A 123 -10.21 2.13 3.79
CA PHE A 123 -9.58 3.35 3.28
C PHE A 123 -8.36 3.65 4.11
N ARG A 124 -7.43 4.44 3.56
CA ARG A 124 -6.21 4.83 4.26
C ARG A 124 -6.53 5.55 5.56
N SER A 125 -5.85 5.17 6.63
CA SER A 125 -6.05 5.69 7.99
C SER A 125 -4.75 6.24 8.56
N THR A 126 -4.86 7.24 9.43
CA THR A 126 -3.72 7.75 10.22
C THR A 126 -3.19 6.72 11.23
N SER A 127 -3.96 5.67 11.51
CA SER A 127 -3.60 4.54 12.38
C SER A 127 -3.02 3.33 11.66
N ASP A 128 -2.88 3.39 10.33
CA ASP A 128 -2.27 2.32 9.54
C ASP A 128 -0.78 2.15 9.89
N VAL A 129 -0.21 0.97 9.66
CA VAL A 129 1.23 0.79 9.47
C VAL A 129 1.55 0.69 7.98
N ALA A 130 2.83 0.64 7.62
CA ALA A 130 3.27 0.46 6.23
C ALA A 130 3.89 -0.94 6.07
N PRO A 131 3.11 -2.00 5.80
CA PRO A 131 3.54 -3.39 5.98
C PRO A 131 4.70 -3.77 5.07
N ALA A 132 4.56 -3.58 3.76
CA ALA A 132 5.55 -4.03 2.79
C ALA A 132 6.77 -3.12 2.68
N SER A 133 6.67 -1.86 3.12
CA SER A 133 7.79 -0.92 3.10
C SER A 133 8.43 -0.81 4.49
N THR A 134 8.09 0.23 5.24
CA THR A 134 8.79 0.61 6.47
C THR A 134 8.75 -0.50 7.53
N LEU A 135 7.63 -1.21 7.71
CA LEU A 135 7.52 -2.22 8.77
C LEU A 135 8.36 -3.46 8.46
N HIS A 136 8.11 -4.12 7.32
CA HIS A 136 8.88 -5.29 6.90
C HIS A 136 10.38 -5.02 6.87
N HIS A 137 10.79 -3.91 6.23
CA HIS A 137 12.20 -3.60 6.04
C HIS A 137 12.94 -3.43 7.37
N HIS A 138 12.37 -2.65 8.30
CA HIS A 138 13.01 -2.44 9.60
C HIS A 138 12.92 -3.69 10.48
N TRP A 139 11.89 -4.52 10.34
CA TRP A 139 11.80 -5.82 11.02
C TRP A 139 12.90 -6.78 10.54
N ALA A 140 13.08 -6.89 9.23
CA ALA A 140 14.11 -7.73 8.62
C ALA A 140 15.53 -7.27 9.01
N ILE A 141 15.77 -5.95 9.07
CA ILE A 141 17.03 -5.38 9.58
C ILE A 141 17.19 -5.65 11.09
N ALA A 142 16.12 -5.52 11.88
CA ALA A 142 16.15 -5.75 13.32
C ALA A 142 16.52 -7.19 13.69
N THR A 143 16.16 -8.13 12.82
CA THR A 143 16.34 -9.58 12.99
C THR A 143 17.53 -10.14 12.19
N GLY A 144 18.36 -9.29 11.58
CA GLY A 144 19.57 -9.71 10.87
C GLY A 144 19.33 -10.39 9.51
N ARG A 145 18.10 -10.34 8.99
CA ARG A 145 17.71 -10.93 7.70
C ARG A 145 17.83 -9.95 6.53
N ALA A 146 18.14 -8.68 6.82
CA ALA A 146 18.34 -7.66 5.80
C ALA A 146 19.39 -6.63 6.23
N VAL A 147 19.99 -5.98 5.24
CA VAL A 147 20.96 -4.89 5.42
C VAL A 147 20.59 -3.69 4.54
N PRO A 148 20.88 -2.45 4.96
CA PRO A 148 20.74 -1.29 4.09
C PRO A 148 21.59 -1.42 2.82
N ALA A 149 21.08 -0.88 1.70
CA ALA A 149 21.78 -0.85 0.43
C ALA A 149 21.40 0.38 -0.40
N ASP A 150 22.32 0.83 -1.24
CA ASP A 150 22.10 1.99 -2.11
C ASP A 150 21.56 1.58 -3.47
N TYR A 151 20.44 2.18 -3.87
CA TYR A 151 19.84 2.08 -5.20
C TYR A 151 19.98 3.41 -5.94
N SER A 152 20.37 3.35 -7.22
CA SER A 152 20.33 4.54 -8.07
C SER A 152 18.89 4.75 -8.51
N PHE A 153 18.28 5.86 -8.11
CA PHE A 153 16.84 6.07 -8.22
C PHE A 153 16.51 7.50 -8.66
N ARG A 154 15.42 7.64 -9.44
CA ARG A 154 14.88 8.95 -9.82
C ARG A 154 13.38 9.03 -9.58
N TYR A 155 12.98 10.01 -8.77
CA TYR A 155 11.58 10.38 -8.60
C TYR A 155 11.19 11.49 -9.58
N VAL A 156 10.05 11.32 -10.25
CA VAL A 156 9.44 12.30 -11.14
C VAL A 156 8.02 12.57 -10.65
N GLN A 157 7.81 13.77 -10.10
CA GLN A 157 6.49 14.28 -9.77
C GLN A 157 5.79 14.72 -11.06
N LEU A 158 4.54 14.32 -11.23
CA LEU A 158 3.74 14.77 -12.37
C LEU A 158 3.34 16.25 -12.23
N GLY A 159 3.16 16.90 -13.38
CA GLY A 159 2.72 18.30 -13.44
C GLY A 159 3.77 19.35 -13.10
N THR A 160 4.97 18.96 -12.63
CA THR A 160 5.99 19.97 -12.30
C THR A 160 6.62 20.58 -13.56
N PRO A 161 7.07 21.84 -13.51
CA PRO A 161 7.71 22.49 -14.65
C PRO A 161 8.92 21.74 -15.22
N ASP A 162 9.61 20.95 -14.39
CA ASP A 162 10.78 20.17 -14.78
C ASP A 162 10.50 18.71 -15.18
N MET A 163 9.25 18.25 -15.10
CA MET A 163 8.85 16.88 -15.41
C MET A 163 9.36 16.43 -16.79
N ARG A 164 9.14 17.24 -17.84
CA ARG A 164 9.58 16.91 -19.21
C ARG A 164 11.09 16.74 -19.32
N ARG A 165 11.87 17.59 -18.63
CA ARG A 165 13.33 17.48 -18.60
C ARG A 165 13.78 16.19 -17.90
N ARG A 166 13.11 15.82 -16.80
CA ARG A 166 13.39 14.56 -16.08
C ARG A 166 13.06 13.33 -16.91
N LEU A 167 11.92 13.32 -17.60
CA LEU A 167 11.54 12.25 -18.54
C LEU A 167 12.52 12.14 -19.70
N ALA A 168 12.96 13.26 -20.29
CA ALA A 168 13.97 13.25 -21.35
C ALA A 168 15.29 12.65 -20.87
N ARG A 169 15.72 12.95 -19.63
CA ARG A 169 16.92 12.35 -19.04
C ARG A 169 16.78 10.85 -18.82
N LEU A 170 15.61 10.37 -18.38
CA LEU A 170 15.32 8.94 -18.27
C LEU A 170 15.30 8.26 -19.64
N ALA A 171 14.77 8.93 -20.67
CA ALA A 171 14.73 8.39 -22.02
C ALA A 171 16.12 8.30 -22.67
N ALA A 172 17.02 9.22 -22.31
CA ALA A 172 18.36 9.30 -22.88
C ALA A 172 19.36 8.31 -22.27
N GLY A 173 19.06 7.66 -21.14
CA GLY A 173 20.05 6.79 -20.52
C GLY A 173 19.55 5.89 -19.40
N GLU A 174 20.47 5.04 -18.97
CA GLU A 174 20.28 4.00 -17.96
C GLU A 174 21.05 4.32 -16.67
N ASP A 175 21.19 5.61 -16.35
CA ASP A 175 22.00 6.12 -15.23
C ASP A 175 21.41 5.82 -13.84
N VAL A 176 20.16 5.34 -13.81
CA VAL A 176 19.47 4.88 -12.60
C VAL A 176 18.98 3.46 -12.76
N ASP A 177 18.87 2.74 -11.65
CA ASP A 177 18.30 1.39 -11.61
C ASP A 177 16.79 1.43 -11.76
N PHE A 178 16.16 2.36 -11.05
CA PHE A 178 14.72 2.47 -10.89
C PHE A 178 14.27 3.93 -11.05
N PHE A 179 13.04 4.12 -11.48
CA PHE A 179 12.39 5.42 -11.37
C PHE A 179 10.94 5.29 -10.92
N CYS A 180 10.41 6.40 -10.44
CA CYS A 180 9.02 6.52 -10.03
C CYS A 180 8.36 7.69 -10.76
N LEU A 181 7.15 7.46 -11.27
CA LEU A 181 6.30 8.48 -11.90
C LEU A 181 5.05 8.66 -11.04
N ASN A 182 5.05 9.63 -10.12
CA ASN A 182 3.99 9.74 -9.11
C ASN A 182 3.18 11.04 -9.22
N ASP A 183 1.89 10.93 -8.99
CA ASP A 183 0.93 12.03 -8.99
C ASP A 183 0.44 12.33 -7.57
N VAL A 184 1.13 13.25 -6.90
CA VAL A 184 0.69 13.78 -5.59
C VAL A 184 -0.47 14.77 -5.71
N ASP A 185 -0.30 15.85 -6.49
CA ASP A 185 -1.29 16.92 -6.62
C ASP A 185 -1.08 17.71 -7.93
N THR A 186 -1.21 17.04 -9.07
CA THR A 186 -1.13 17.72 -10.37
C THR A 186 -2.33 18.65 -10.57
N ASP A 187 -2.04 19.93 -10.82
CA ASP A 187 -3.04 20.97 -11.15
C ASP A 187 -3.92 20.47 -12.32
N PRO A 188 -5.25 20.61 -12.25
CA PRO A 188 -6.17 20.20 -13.31
C PRO A 188 -5.75 20.62 -14.73
N LYS A 189 -5.15 21.80 -14.90
CA LYS A 189 -4.70 22.29 -16.22
C LYS A 189 -3.50 21.51 -16.78
N ASP A 190 -2.69 20.92 -15.89
CA ASP A 190 -1.45 20.23 -16.24
C ASP A 190 -1.64 18.70 -16.39
N ARG A 191 -2.79 18.16 -15.97
CA ARG A 191 -3.09 16.70 -16.02
C ARG A 191 -3.03 16.11 -17.42
N ALA A 192 -3.75 16.69 -18.38
CA ALA A 192 -3.78 16.17 -19.75
C ALA A 192 -2.39 16.26 -20.44
N PRO A 193 -1.67 17.41 -20.36
CA PRO A 193 -0.28 17.48 -20.84
C PRO A 193 0.67 16.48 -20.18
N ALA A 194 0.53 16.25 -18.87
CA ALA A 194 1.35 15.29 -18.14
C ALA A 194 1.07 13.85 -18.57
N GLN A 195 -0.20 13.46 -18.65
CA GLN A 195 -0.62 12.15 -19.11
C GLN A 195 -0.10 11.84 -20.52
N ALA A 196 -0.22 12.79 -21.46
CA ALA A 196 0.30 12.63 -22.81
C ALA A 196 1.83 12.44 -22.84
N ALA A 197 2.57 13.20 -22.01
CA ALA A 197 4.02 13.09 -21.92
C ALA A 197 4.48 11.74 -21.34
N ILE A 198 3.79 11.25 -20.31
CA ILE A 198 4.07 9.96 -19.68
C ILE A 198 3.76 8.82 -20.63
N HIS A 199 2.59 8.85 -21.29
CA HIS A 199 2.20 7.84 -22.26
C HIS A 199 3.25 7.74 -23.37
N ALA A 200 3.64 8.88 -23.97
CA ALA A 200 4.68 8.92 -24.99
C ALA A 200 6.03 8.39 -24.48
N PHE A 201 6.38 8.65 -23.22
CA PHE A 201 7.61 8.14 -22.60
C PHE A 201 7.55 6.61 -22.39
N LEU A 202 6.47 6.10 -21.80
CA LEU A 202 6.32 4.67 -21.48
C LEU A 202 6.24 3.81 -22.75
N GLU A 203 5.49 4.24 -23.77
CA GLU A 203 5.43 3.55 -25.08
C GLU A 203 6.81 3.41 -25.72
N ARG A 204 7.67 4.43 -25.58
CA ARG A 204 9.06 4.36 -26.08
C ARG A 204 9.95 3.49 -25.21
N ARG A 205 9.78 3.55 -23.88
CA ARG A 205 10.66 2.85 -22.93
C ARG A 205 10.35 1.37 -22.83
N PHE A 206 9.07 1.00 -22.87
CA PHE A 206 8.54 -0.35 -22.75
C PHE A 206 7.59 -0.65 -23.93
N PRO A 207 8.11 -0.73 -25.17
CA PRO A 207 7.28 -0.88 -26.38
C PRO A 207 6.64 -2.27 -26.52
N PHE A 208 7.02 -3.22 -25.68
CA PHE A 208 6.51 -4.59 -25.71
C PHE A 208 5.79 -4.90 -24.40
N PRO A 209 4.55 -5.39 -24.45
CA PRO A 209 3.84 -5.81 -23.26
C PRO A 209 4.57 -6.98 -22.60
N SER A 210 4.61 -6.98 -21.28
CA SER A 210 5.13 -8.12 -20.54
C SER A 210 4.24 -9.35 -20.71
N ARG A 211 4.81 -10.55 -20.57
CA ARG A 211 4.05 -11.82 -20.59
C ARG A 211 2.94 -11.92 -19.52
N PHE A 212 2.92 -11.01 -18.55
CA PHE A 212 1.95 -10.96 -17.46
C PHE A 212 0.85 -9.91 -17.69
N GLU A 213 1.01 -9.04 -18.70
CA GLU A 213 -0.04 -8.12 -19.08
C GLU A 213 -1.22 -8.87 -19.69
N ARG A 214 -2.42 -8.51 -19.25
CA ARG A 214 -3.64 -9.03 -19.86
C ARG A 214 -3.80 -8.35 -21.21
N VAL A 215 -3.98 -9.15 -22.26
CA VAL A 215 -4.52 -8.63 -23.53
C VAL A 215 -5.85 -7.94 -23.21
N PRO A 216 -6.07 -6.69 -23.64
CA PRO A 216 -7.31 -5.98 -23.37
C PRO A 216 -8.49 -6.86 -23.80
N ARG A 217 -9.33 -7.24 -22.84
CA ARG A 217 -10.61 -7.87 -23.18
C ARG A 217 -11.46 -6.79 -23.86
N THR A 218 -11.72 -6.94 -25.16
CA THR A 218 -12.75 -6.19 -25.86
C THR A 218 -14.12 -6.65 -25.38
N THR A 219 -14.47 -6.38 -24.13
CA THR A 219 -15.84 -6.55 -23.64
C THR A 219 -16.56 -5.24 -23.84
N ALA A 220 -17.14 -5.08 -25.04
CA ALA A 220 -18.31 -4.23 -25.18
C ALA A 220 -19.40 -4.86 -24.31
N HIS A 221 -19.66 -4.29 -23.13
CA HIS A 221 -20.94 -4.52 -22.50
C HIS A 221 -21.94 -3.60 -23.20
N PRO A 222 -22.92 -4.12 -23.96
CA PRO A 222 -24.10 -3.32 -24.25
C PRO A 222 -24.74 -3.03 -22.90
N ALA A 223 -24.88 -1.75 -22.57
CA ALA A 223 -25.70 -1.36 -21.44
C ALA A 223 -27.15 -1.73 -21.79
N GLU A 224 -27.63 -2.87 -21.28
CA GLU A 224 -29.07 -3.14 -21.34
C GLU A 224 -29.80 -2.17 -20.41
N PRO A 225 -30.90 -1.53 -20.87
CA PRO A 225 -31.68 -0.63 -20.02
C PRO A 225 -32.27 -1.41 -18.84
N ARG A 226 -32.06 -0.90 -17.63
CA ARG A 226 -32.73 -1.43 -16.43
C ARG A 226 -34.22 -1.09 -16.51
N GLU A 227 -35.06 -2.07 -16.79
CA GLU A 227 -36.51 -1.99 -16.55
C GLU A 227 -36.77 -1.91 -15.03
N VAL A 228 -37.46 -0.86 -14.60
CA VAL A 228 -37.92 -0.67 -13.23
C VAL A 228 -39.26 -1.39 -13.08
N SER A 229 -39.24 -2.59 -12.47
CA SER A 229 -40.46 -3.30 -12.09
C SER A 229 -41.05 -2.70 -10.81
N HIS A 230 -42.14 -1.95 -10.94
CA HIS A 230 -43.00 -1.58 -9.81
C HIS A 230 -43.84 -2.79 -9.38
N ARG A 231 -43.62 -3.31 -8.17
CA ARG A 231 -44.59 -4.21 -7.51
C ARG A 231 -45.45 -3.42 -6.51
N PRO A 232 -46.79 -3.60 -6.49
CA PRO A 232 -47.66 -2.92 -5.53
C PRO A 232 -47.64 -3.64 -4.17
N ALA A 233 -47.75 -2.84 -3.11
CA ALA A 233 -47.78 -3.31 -1.72
C ALA A 233 -49.11 -4.03 -1.41
N ALA A 234 -49.03 -5.30 -1.00
CA ALA A 234 -50.18 -6.05 -0.51
C ALA A 234 -50.41 -5.82 0.99
N ARG A 235 -51.59 -5.29 1.33
CA ARG A 235 -52.16 -5.21 2.68
C ARG A 235 -52.29 -6.61 3.29
N ARG A 236 -51.94 -6.77 4.58
CA ARG A 236 -52.40 -7.90 5.41
C ARG A 236 -53.10 -7.40 6.67
N VAL A 237 -54.42 -7.65 6.70
CA VAL A 237 -55.30 -7.57 7.87
C VAL A 237 -55.04 -8.80 8.75
N GLY A 238 -54.99 -8.60 10.08
CA GLY A 238 -54.40 -9.53 11.04
C GLY A 238 -55.32 -10.56 11.71
N ARG A 239 -54.78 -11.21 12.76
CA ARG A 239 -55.49 -11.65 13.99
C ARG A 239 -54.48 -12.19 15.02
N ARG A 240 -54.60 -11.69 16.26
CA ARG A 240 -54.13 -12.27 17.54
C ARG A 240 -55.15 -13.33 18.02
N PRO A 241 -54.92 -14.21 19.04
CA PRO A 241 -54.29 -13.87 20.34
C PRO A 241 -53.49 -14.96 21.11
N GLY A 242 -52.80 -14.53 22.18
CA GLY A 242 -52.83 -15.21 23.49
C GLY A 242 -51.56 -15.89 24.02
N ARG A 243 -50.81 -15.21 24.90
CA ARG A 243 -50.70 -15.49 26.36
C ARG A 243 -49.49 -14.76 26.98
N GLN A 244 -49.77 -14.03 28.06
CA GLN A 244 -48.81 -13.34 28.92
C GLN A 244 -48.27 -14.28 30.00
N ALA A 245 -46.98 -14.16 30.32
CA ALA A 245 -46.45 -14.44 31.64
C ALA A 245 -45.52 -13.27 32.03
N ARG A 246 -45.76 -12.75 33.23
CA ARG A 246 -45.08 -11.61 33.89
C ARG A 246 -43.71 -12.03 34.43
N LEU A 247 -42.83 -11.03 34.65
CA LEU A 247 -42.00 -10.78 35.85
C LEU A 247 -41.02 -9.64 35.46
N ALA A 248 -41.32 -8.37 35.80
CA ALA A 248 -41.01 -7.69 37.06
C ALA A 248 -39.49 -7.48 37.27
N ALA A 249 -39.03 -6.25 37.03
CA ALA A 249 -37.76 -5.71 37.48
C ALA A 249 -38.05 -4.57 38.50
N PRO A 250 -37.24 -4.39 39.55
CA PRO A 250 -37.22 -3.14 40.30
C PRO A 250 -36.04 -2.25 39.88
N GLN A 251 -36.33 -0.95 39.78
CA GLN A 251 -35.38 0.15 39.88
C GLN A 251 -35.11 0.47 41.37
N GLU A 252 -33.92 1.00 41.66
CA GLU A 252 -33.59 2.15 42.55
C GLU A 252 -32.09 2.08 42.88
N ALA A 253 -31.21 3.03 42.54
CA ALA A 253 -31.06 4.45 42.96
C ALA A 253 -30.43 4.65 44.36
N ARG A 254 -29.26 5.35 44.37
CA ARG A 254 -28.62 6.24 45.40
C ARG A 254 -27.10 6.00 45.46
N ARG A 255 -26.22 6.95 45.11
CA ARG A 255 -25.74 8.19 45.78
C ARG A 255 -24.66 7.95 46.86
N VAL A 256 -23.59 8.78 46.80
CA VAL A 256 -22.51 9.08 47.78
C VAL A 256 -21.54 7.90 48.00
N ASP A 257 -20.20 8.01 47.93
CA ASP A 257 -19.23 9.07 48.26
C ASP A 257 -18.21 9.40 47.16
#